data_AF-A0A7V7KAH7-F1
#
_entry.id   AF-A0A7V7KAH7-F1
#
_cell.length_a   1.000
_cell.length_b   1.000
_cell.length_c   1.000
_cell.angle_alpha   90.00
_cell.angle_beta   90.00
_cell.angle_gamma   90.00
#
_symmetry.space_group_name_H-M   'P 1'
#
loop_
_entity.id
_entity.type
_entity.pdbx_description
1 polymer ?
#
loop_
_entity_poly.entity_id
_entity_poly.type
_entity_poly.pdbx_seq_one_letter_code
_entity_poly.pdbx_strand_id
1 'polypeptide(L)'
;MSCTHLASYHIETARDGGSGFTVGRKTSPHVILTEWAMSPMSGLEFIKEVRTNKRYPNPYVAVIMLTSYCERHHVIEARDAGVNEFLVKPISVKALYDRIVEVIEFSRSYVISPSFTGPCRRRSPDSGYIGLGRRQADREKEETAAAARVKAEEEAAAMSQDEVASKLGKKTDNWRGGPR
;
A
#
# COMPACT_ATOMS: atom_id res chain seq x y z
N MET A 1 0.48 49.34 13.70
CA MET A 1 0.31 48.94 12.28
C MET A 1 -0.08 47.48 12.26
N SER A 2 -1.38 47.20 12.17
CA SER A 2 -1.91 45.83 12.14
C SER A 2 -1.90 45.34 10.69
N CYS A 3 -0.98 44.45 10.37
CA CYS A 3 -0.96 43.73 9.09
C CYS A 3 -1.90 42.54 9.21
N THR A 4 -3.17 42.73 8.85
CA THR A 4 -4.13 41.64 8.73
C THR A 4 -4.28 41.25 7.26
N HIS A 5 -4.01 39.97 7.00
CA HIS A 5 -4.48 39.16 5.87
C HIS A 5 -3.79 39.32 4.52
N LEU A 6 -2.97 38.33 4.18
CA LEU A 6 -2.86 37.78 2.83
C LEU A 6 -2.40 36.32 2.91
N ALA A 7 -3.26 35.45 3.45
CA ALA A 7 -3.14 34.02 3.19
C ALA A 7 -3.66 33.76 1.77
N SER A 8 -2.84 34.03 0.76
CA SER A 8 -3.18 33.74 -0.63
C SER A 8 -3.20 32.22 -0.83
N TYR A 9 -4.38 31.66 -1.06
CA TYR A 9 -4.53 30.27 -1.48
C TYR A 9 -4.77 30.20 -2.99
N HIS A 10 -4.06 29.29 -3.66
CA HIS A 10 -4.19 29.07 -5.10
C HIS A 10 -4.97 27.77 -5.32
N ILE A 11 -6.15 27.87 -5.95
CA ILE A 11 -7.02 26.72 -6.23
C ILE A 11 -7.00 26.47 -7.72
N GLU A 12 -6.70 25.23 -8.08
CA GLU A 12 -6.73 24.74 -9.43
C GLU A 12 -7.70 23.57 -9.51
N THR A 13 -8.45 23.51 -10.60
CA THR A 13 -9.50 22.51 -10.79
C THR A 13 -9.21 21.65 -11.99
N ALA A 14 -9.50 20.37 -11.88
CA ALA A 14 -9.43 19.40 -12.97
C ALA A 14 -10.74 18.62 -13.04
N ARG A 15 -11.08 18.12 -14.23
CA ARG A 15 -12.35 17.40 -14.47
C ARG A 15 -12.22 15.88 -14.32
N ASP A 16 -11.01 15.36 -14.37
CA ASP A 16 -10.69 13.93 -14.37
C ASP A 16 -9.27 13.68 -13.84
N GLY A 17 -8.92 12.41 -13.63
CA GLY A 17 -7.60 12.03 -13.11
C GLY A 17 -6.43 12.39 -14.02
N GLY A 18 -6.60 12.35 -15.35
CA GLY A 18 -5.54 12.67 -16.31
C GLY A 18 -5.26 14.18 -16.39
N SER A 19 -6.32 14.99 -16.46
CA SER A 19 -6.18 16.45 -16.35
C SER A 19 -5.64 16.84 -14.97
N GLY A 20 -6.09 16.18 -13.89
CA GLY A 20 -5.60 16.37 -12.53
C GLY A 20 -4.10 16.08 -12.38
N PHE A 21 -3.62 15.01 -13.00
CA PHE A 21 -2.19 14.68 -13.03
C PHE A 21 -1.37 15.74 -13.75
N THR A 22 -1.88 16.25 -14.89
CA THR A 22 -1.19 17.30 -15.66
C THR A 22 -1.14 18.63 -14.90
N VAL A 23 -2.25 19.04 -14.29
CA VAL A 23 -2.34 20.26 -13.47
C VAL A 23 -1.44 20.13 -12.24
N GLY A 24 -1.52 19.00 -11.53
CA GLY A 24 -0.71 18.74 -10.35
C GLY A 24 0.79 18.78 -10.63
N ARG A 25 1.23 18.30 -11.80
CA ARG A 25 2.63 18.40 -12.23
C ARG A 25 3.10 19.83 -12.47
N LYS A 26 2.22 20.68 -13.00
CA LYS A 26 2.56 22.09 -13.30
C LYS A 26 2.56 22.96 -12.05
N THR A 27 1.63 22.70 -11.14
CA THR A 27 1.31 23.59 -10.01
C THR A 27 1.93 23.11 -8.69
N SER A 28 2.34 21.83 -8.61
CA SER A 28 2.90 21.21 -7.41
C SER A 28 2.05 21.48 -6.15
N PRO A 29 0.79 21.03 -6.09
CA PRO A 29 -0.13 21.37 -5.01
C PRO A 29 0.34 20.80 -3.66
N HIS A 30 -0.02 21.49 -2.59
CA HIS A 30 0.21 21.04 -1.21
C HIS A 30 -0.87 20.05 -0.74
N VAL A 31 -2.10 20.27 -1.20
CA VAL A 31 -3.27 19.43 -0.90
C VAL A 31 -4.03 19.14 -2.19
N ILE A 32 -4.45 17.89 -2.35
CA ILE A 32 -5.28 17.42 -3.45
C ILE A 32 -6.61 16.97 -2.87
N LEU A 33 -7.70 17.52 -3.39
CA LEU A 33 -9.05 17.02 -3.19
C LEU A 33 -9.42 16.25 -4.45
N THR A 34 -9.79 14.97 -4.32
CA THR A 34 -10.13 14.14 -5.49
C THR A 34 -11.38 13.31 -5.25
N GLU A 35 -12.13 13.02 -6.31
CA GLU A 35 -13.29 12.15 -6.27
C GLU A 35 -12.89 10.71 -6.65
N TRP A 36 -13.54 9.70 -6.07
CA TRP A 36 -13.32 8.32 -6.50
C TRP A 36 -13.87 8.07 -7.90
N ALA A 37 -15.16 8.35 -8.08
CA ALA A 37 -15.91 8.07 -9.29
C ALA A 37 -15.62 9.14 -10.36
N MET A 38 -14.50 8.96 -11.06
CA MET A 38 -14.07 9.80 -12.18
C MET A 38 -13.80 8.95 -13.42
N SER A 39 -13.92 9.56 -14.60
CA SER A 39 -13.68 8.94 -15.90
C SER A 39 -12.86 9.91 -16.78
N PRO A 40 -11.93 9.42 -17.63
CA PRO A 40 -11.61 8.02 -17.91
C PRO A 40 -10.74 7.34 -16.85
N MET A 41 -10.16 8.12 -15.93
CA MET A 41 -9.28 7.66 -14.88
C MET A 41 -9.94 7.85 -13.52
N SER A 42 -10.05 6.78 -12.73
CA SER A 42 -10.62 6.83 -11.39
C SER A 42 -9.72 7.59 -10.41
N GLY A 43 -10.31 8.08 -9.31
CA GLY A 43 -9.53 8.72 -8.24
C GLY A 43 -8.47 7.82 -7.62
N LEU A 44 -8.75 6.52 -7.50
CA LEU A 44 -7.77 5.56 -6.99
C LEU A 44 -6.57 5.41 -7.94
N GLU A 45 -6.81 5.26 -9.23
CA GLU A 45 -5.75 5.16 -10.23
C GLU A 45 -4.93 6.44 -10.26
N PHE A 46 -5.60 7.60 -10.20
CA PHE A 46 -4.94 8.89 -10.14
C PHE A 46 -3.99 8.99 -8.94
N ILE A 47 -4.42 8.56 -7.75
CA ILE A 47 -3.55 8.58 -6.57
C ILE A 47 -2.39 7.60 -6.73
N LYS A 48 -2.62 6.40 -7.27
CA LYS A 48 -1.54 5.44 -7.54
C LYS A 48 -0.49 6.07 -8.46
N GLU A 49 -0.90 6.76 -9.51
CA GLU A 49 0.01 7.52 -10.39
C GLU A 49 0.75 8.63 -9.65
N VAL A 50 0.07 9.42 -8.82
CA VAL A 50 0.70 10.47 -7.98
C VAL A 50 1.78 9.89 -7.05
N ARG A 51 1.55 8.71 -6.47
CA ARG A 51 2.46 8.08 -5.51
C ARG A 51 3.63 7.34 -6.15
N THR A 52 3.47 6.82 -7.36
CA THR A 52 4.43 5.88 -7.99
C THR A 52 5.11 6.43 -9.25
N ASN A 53 4.47 7.36 -9.96
CA ASN A 53 4.99 7.86 -11.21
C ASN A 53 6.08 8.91 -10.97
N LYS A 54 7.30 8.62 -11.42
CA LYS A 54 8.47 9.52 -11.29
C LYS A 54 8.28 10.88 -11.96
N ARG A 55 7.30 11.01 -12.87
CA ARG A 55 6.97 12.29 -13.53
C ARG A 55 6.17 13.22 -12.61
N TYR A 56 5.59 12.72 -11.53
CA TYR A 56 4.90 13.53 -10.55
C TYR A 56 5.90 14.14 -9.56
N PRO A 57 5.89 15.47 -9.31
CA PRO A 57 6.96 16.14 -8.59
C PRO A 57 7.00 15.81 -7.10
N ASN A 58 5.84 15.54 -6.49
CA ASN A 58 5.75 15.33 -5.05
C ASN A 58 4.86 14.13 -4.71
N PRO A 59 5.43 12.93 -4.45
CA PRO A 59 4.66 11.76 -4.03
C PRO A 59 4.21 11.84 -2.56
N TYR A 60 4.55 12.90 -1.81
CA TYR A 60 4.16 13.13 -0.42
C TYR A 60 3.00 14.12 -0.25
N VAL A 61 2.46 14.64 -1.35
CA VAL A 61 1.32 15.56 -1.34
C VAL A 61 0.16 15.01 -0.50
N ALA A 62 -0.47 15.86 0.30
CA ALA A 62 -1.63 15.45 1.09
C ALA A 62 -2.82 15.23 0.16
N VAL A 63 -3.47 14.07 0.26
CA VAL A 63 -4.63 13.73 -0.56
C VAL A 63 -5.84 13.45 0.32
N ILE A 64 -6.92 14.19 0.10
CA ILE A 64 -8.22 13.94 0.70
C ILE A 64 -9.14 13.44 -0.40
N MET A 65 -9.61 12.21 -0.25
CA MET A 65 -10.59 11.62 -1.16
C MET A 65 -12.00 11.94 -0.69
N LEU A 66 -12.80 12.47 -1.59
CA LEU A 66 -14.22 12.72 -1.43
C LEU A 66 -14.95 11.64 -2.22
N THR A 67 -16.00 11.02 -1.68
CA THR A 67 -16.73 10.01 -2.45
C THR A 67 -18.14 9.74 -1.97
N SER A 68 -18.98 9.18 -2.84
CA SER A 68 -20.29 8.63 -2.47
C SER A 68 -20.21 7.18 -1.94
N TYR A 69 -19.07 6.51 -2.10
CA TYR A 69 -18.87 5.14 -1.60
C TYR A 69 -18.65 5.13 -0.09
N CYS A 70 -19.50 4.41 0.65
CA CYS A 70 -19.48 4.40 2.12
C CYS A 70 -19.06 3.05 2.71
N GLU A 71 -18.90 2.03 1.88
CA GLU A 71 -18.59 0.68 2.30
C GLU A 71 -17.14 0.57 2.82
N ARG A 72 -16.96 -0.30 3.81
CA ARG A 72 -15.67 -0.50 4.48
C ARG A 72 -14.54 -0.90 3.52
N HIS A 73 -14.84 -1.69 2.49
CA HIS A 73 -13.82 -2.13 1.53
C HIS A 73 -13.25 -0.95 0.73
N HIS A 74 -14.09 0.00 0.32
CA HIS A 74 -13.65 1.24 -0.35
C HIS A 74 -12.71 2.07 0.56
N VAL A 75 -13.00 2.16 1.85
CA VAL A 75 -12.10 2.84 2.80
C VAL A 75 -10.74 2.16 2.88
N ILE A 76 -10.71 0.82 2.88
CA ILE A 76 -9.47 0.03 2.90
C ILE A 76 -8.68 0.26 1.61
N GLU A 77 -9.33 0.22 0.46
CA GLU A 77 -8.72 0.43 -0.85
C GLU A 77 -8.15 1.85 -1.00
N ALA A 78 -8.90 2.88 -0.59
CA ALA A 78 -8.42 4.27 -0.57
C ALA A 78 -7.17 4.43 0.30
N ARG A 79 -7.21 3.89 1.52
CA ARG A 79 -6.07 3.89 2.44
C ARG A 79 -4.88 3.17 1.82
N ASP A 80 -5.12 2.04 1.16
CA ASP A 80 -4.08 1.20 0.59
C ASP A 80 -3.47 1.79 -0.69
N ALA A 81 -4.22 2.62 -1.42
CA ALA A 81 -3.71 3.47 -2.50
C ALA A 81 -2.88 4.66 -2.01
N GLY A 82 -2.89 4.96 -0.70
CA GLY A 82 -2.09 6.02 -0.10
C GLY A 82 -2.83 7.35 0.03
N VAL A 83 -4.16 7.33 0.17
CA VAL A 83 -4.95 8.50 0.58
C VAL A 83 -4.59 8.90 2.01
N ASN A 84 -4.54 10.20 2.30
CA ASN A 84 -4.44 10.70 3.66
C ASN A 84 -5.82 10.59 4.33
N GLU A 85 -6.80 11.35 3.88
CA GLU A 85 -8.13 11.38 4.49
C GLU A 85 -9.24 10.99 3.52
N PHE A 86 -10.32 10.42 4.05
CA PHE A 86 -11.45 9.93 3.26
C PHE A 86 -12.74 10.53 3.83
N LEU A 87 -13.53 11.17 2.99
CA LEU A 87 -14.80 11.80 3.35
C LEU A 87 -15.93 11.28 2.45
N VAL A 88 -16.99 10.81 3.08
CA VAL A 88 -18.21 10.36 2.41
C VAL A 88 -19.14 11.55 2.18
N LYS A 89 -19.74 11.63 0.99
CA LYS A 89 -20.76 12.61 0.62
C LYS A 89 -22.12 12.21 1.22
N PRO A 90 -22.92 13.17 1.73
CA PRO A 90 -22.74 14.63 1.69
C PRO A 90 -21.71 15.16 2.71
N ILE A 91 -20.89 16.14 2.30
CA ILE A 91 -19.80 16.69 3.11
C ILE A 91 -20.21 18.05 3.67
N SER A 92 -20.04 18.24 4.99
CA SER A 92 -20.18 19.56 5.59
C SER A 92 -18.89 20.37 5.46
N VAL A 93 -19.01 21.69 5.38
CA VAL A 93 -17.84 22.60 5.33
C VAL A 93 -16.93 22.38 6.52
N LYS A 94 -17.51 22.16 7.71
CA LYS A 94 -16.74 21.85 8.92
C LYS A 94 -15.95 20.55 8.77
N ALA A 95 -16.57 19.48 8.27
CA ALA A 95 -15.87 18.20 8.12
C ALA A 95 -14.70 18.30 7.13
N LEU A 96 -14.88 19.01 6.01
CA LEU A 96 -13.81 19.24 5.04
C LEU A 96 -12.68 20.08 5.65
N TYR A 97 -13.02 21.17 6.33
CA TYR A 97 -12.06 22.04 7.00
C TYR A 97 -11.23 21.27 8.05
N ASP A 98 -11.89 20.51 8.91
CA ASP A 98 -11.23 19.69 9.94
C ASP A 98 -10.21 18.73 9.31
N ARG A 99 -10.53 18.12 8.15
CA ARG A 99 -9.58 17.23 7.43
C ARG A 99 -8.42 17.99 6.81
N ILE A 100 -8.66 19.17 6.24
CA ILE A 100 -7.60 20.02 5.68
C ILE A 100 -6.61 20.41 6.77
N VAL A 101 -7.13 20.86 7.92
CA VAL A 101 -6.30 21.18 9.10
C VAL A 101 -5.54 19.94 9.56
N GLU A 102 -6.20 18.78 9.65
CA GLU A 102 -5.54 17.53 10.08
C GLU A 102 -4.36 17.14 9.18
N VAL A 103 -4.50 17.22 7.86
CA VAL A 103 -3.41 16.82 6.95
C VAL A 103 -2.27 17.85 6.85
N ILE A 104 -2.53 19.11 7.17
CA ILE A 104 -1.53 20.19 7.15
C ILE A 104 -0.77 20.24 8.48
N GLU A 105 -1.48 20.32 9.60
CA GLU A 105 -0.89 20.51 10.94
C GLU A 105 -0.34 19.20 11.52
N PHE A 106 -1.01 18.06 11.24
CA PHE A 106 -0.68 16.76 11.82
C PHE A 106 -0.27 15.74 10.75
N SER A 107 0.72 16.12 9.94
CA SER A 107 1.27 15.26 8.89
C SER A 107 1.79 13.94 9.47
N ARG A 108 1.29 12.83 8.92
CA ARG A 108 1.72 11.47 9.30
C ARG A 108 3.05 11.14 8.66
N SER A 109 3.88 10.36 9.36
CA SER A 109 5.09 9.76 8.78
C SER A 109 4.73 8.97 7.52
N TYR A 110 5.48 9.20 6.44
CA TYR A 110 5.31 8.45 5.19
C TYR A 110 6.09 7.13 5.23
N VAL A 111 5.51 6.12 4.58
CA VAL A 111 6.15 4.82 4.37
C VAL A 111 6.37 4.65 2.88
N ILE A 112 7.60 4.30 2.52
CA ILE A 112 8.00 4.01 1.15
C ILE A 112 8.53 2.58 1.13
N SER A 113 7.84 1.72 0.41
CA SER A 113 8.27 0.36 0.12
C SER A 113 7.95 0.05 -1.34
N PRO A 114 8.58 -0.99 -1.93
CA PRO A 114 8.23 -1.43 -3.28
C PRO A 114 6.73 -1.74 -3.46
N SER A 115 6.05 -2.11 -2.37
CA SER A 115 4.64 -2.47 -2.33
C SER A 115 3.69 -1.35 -1.91
N PHE A 116 4.19 -0.22 -1.38
CA PHE A 116 3.34 0.86 -0.87
C PHE A 116 4.11 2.17 -0.72
N THR A 117 3.53 3.24 -1.27
CA THR A 117 4.00 4.61 -1.06
C THR A 117 2.82 5.44 -0.56
N GLY A 118 2.91 5.94 0.66
CA GLY A 118 1.84 6.75 1.24
C GLY A 118 2.00 7.04 2.73
N PRO A 119 1.05 7.78 3.32
CA PRO A 119 1.06 8.04 4.76
C PRO A 119 0.94 6.74 5.54
N CYS A 120 1.57 6.69 6.72
CA CYS A 120 1.47 5.54 7.59
C CYS A 120 0.00 5.20 7.85
N ARG A 121 -0.39 3.95 7.54
CA ARG A 121 -1.76 3.44 7.72
C ARG A 121 -2.14 3.36 9.21
N ARG A 122 -1.16 3.44 10.12
CA ARG A 122 -1.35 3.43 11.57
C ARG A 122 -1.61 4.86 12.05
N ARG A 123 -2.90 5.19 12.23
CA ARG A 123 -3.34 6.52 12.67
C ARG A 123 -3.01 6.81 14.15
N SER A 124 -2.91 5.76 14.97
CA SER A 124 -2.38 5.84 16.33
C SER A 124 -1.21 4.86 16.49
N PRO A 125 0.04 5.35 16.59
CA PRO A 125 1.18 4.48 16.87
C PRO A 125 1.05 3.81 18.24
N ASP A 126 0.38 4.47 19.19
CA ASP A 126 0.39 4.11 20.61
C ASP A 126 -0.72 3.13 21.01
N SER A 127 -0.97 2.11 20.19
CA SER A 127 -1.95 1.08 20.55
C SER A 127 -1.42 0.07 21.59
N GLY A 128 -0.29 0.35 22.26
CA GLY A 128 0.35 -0.52 23.25
C GLY A 128 0.71 -1.94 22.78
N TYR A 129 0.58 -2.25 21.49
CA TYR A 129 0.73 -3.61 20.98
C TYR A 129 2.19 -3.91 20.66
N ILE A 130 2.81 -4.73 21.51
CA ILE A 130 4.16 -5.28 21.38
C ILE A 130 4.01 -6.73 20.92
N GLY A 131 3.89 -6.95 19.62
CA GLY A 131 3.79 -8.28 19.03
C GLY A 131 4.32 -8.30 17.59
N LEU A 132 4.82 -9.45 17.13
CA LEU A 132 5.30 -9.66 15.76
C LEU A 132 4.11 -9.56 14.78
N GLY A 133 4.26 -8.77 13.71
CA GLY A 133 3.32 -8.69 12.58
C GLY A 133 1.91 -8.18 12.90
N ARG A 134 1.55 -6.96 12.46
CA ARG A 134 0.15 -6.46 12.57
C ARG A 134 -0.61 -6.45 11.25
N ARG A 135 0.04 -6.65 10.10
CA ARG A 135 -0.66 -6.56 8.81
C ARG A 135 -1.36 -7.89 8.55
N GLN A 136 -2.54 -7.83 7.96
CA GLN A 136 -3.22 -9.02 7.44
C GLN A 136 -2.33 -9.71 6.39
N ALA A 137 -1.61 -8.95 5.57
CA ALA A 137 -0.60 -9.49 4.66
C ALA A 137 0.60 -10.16 5.37
N ASP A 138 0.93 -9.77 6.61
CA ASP A 138 1.96 -10.47 7.40
C ASP A 138 1.40 -11.84 7.82
N ARG A 139 0.14 -11.88 8.27
CA ARG A 139 -0.57 -13.15 8.58
C ARG A 139 -0.74 -14.03 7.36
N GLU A 140 -1.20 -13.49 6.23
CA GLU A 140 -1.38 -14.24 4.98
C GLU A 140 -0.03 -14.75 4.45
N LYS A 141 1.05 -13.97 4.57
CA LYS A 141 2.41 -14.43 4.24
C LYS A 141 2.92 -15.49 5.21
N GLU A 142 2.62 -15.37 6.50
CA GLU A 142 3.02 -16.33 7.52
C GLU A 142 2.22 -17.63 7.39
N GLU A 143 0.92 -17.56 7.12
CA GLU A 143 0.03 -18.68 6.85
C GLU A 143 0.41 -19.39 5.54
N THR A 144 0.71 -18.65 4.46
CA THR A 144 1.19 -19.24 3.21
C THR A 144 2.59 -19.83 3.34
N ALA A 145 3.50 -19.19 4.08
CA ALA A 145 4.83 -19.72 4.37
C ALA A 145 4.79 -20.94 5.31
N ALA A 146 3.89 -20.94 6.29
CA ALA A 146 3.65 -22.07 7.19
C ALA A 146 3.02 -23.24 6.43
N ALA A 147 2.01 -22.99 5.59
CA ALA A 147 1.41 -24.01 4.74
C ALA A 147 2.43 -24.58 3.74
N ALA A 148 3.33 -23.75 3.19
CA ALA A 148 4.42 -24.21 2.33
C ALA A 148 5.45 -25.07 3.09
N ARG A 149 5.76 -24.73 4.36
CA ARG A 149 6.65 -25.53 5.21
C ARG A 149 6.04 -26.88 5.58
N VAL A 150 4.77 -26.89 6.00
CA VAL A 150 4.04 -28.13 6.29
C VAL A 150 3.97 -29.02 5.05
N LYS A 151 3.66 -28.45 3.88
CA LYS A 151 3.72 -29.20 2.61
C LYS A 151 5.10 -29.76 2.30
N ALA A 152 6.15 -28.98 2.49
CA ALA A 152 7.52 -29.44 2.24
C ALA A 152 7.94 -30.56 3.22
N GLU A 153 7.49 -30.50 4.48
CA GLU A 153 7.72 -31.54 5.48
C GLU A 153 6.90 -32.80 5.19
N GLU A 154 5.64 -32.67 4.76
CA GLU A 154 4.78 -33.79 4.34
C GLU A 154 5.30 -34.46 3.06
N GLU A 155 5.74 -33.68 2.07
CA GLU A 155 6.37 -34.20 0.84
C GLU A 155 7.71 -34.89 1.14
N ALA A 156 8.50 -34.36 2.08
CA ALA A 156 9.74 -35.00 2.54
C ALA A 156 9.49 -36.28 3.36
N ALA A 157 8.40 -36.34 4.14
CA ALA A 157 8.02 -37.52 4.93
C ALA A 157 7.33 -38.61 4.09
N ALA A 158 6.62 -38.23 3.01
CA ALA A 158 5.96 -39.14 2.08
C ALA A 158 6.94 -39.84 1.12
N MET A 159 8.16 -39.33 0.98
CA MET A 159 9.27 -40.08 0.39
C MET A 159 9.69 -41.22 1.34
N SER A 160 9.04 -42.37 1.19
CA SER A 160 9.32 -43.62 1.92
C SER A 160 10.81 -43.99 1.92
N GLN A 161 11.26 -44.51 3.06
CA GLN A 161 12.60 -45.05 3.33
C GLN A 161 13.03 -46.21 2.39
N ASP A 162 12.14 -46.70 1.52
CA ASP A 162 12.42 -47.76 0.56
C ASP A 162 13.34 -47.33 -0.60
N GLU A 163 13.40 -46.05 -0.98
CA GLU A 163 14.33 -45.58 -2.02
C GLU A 163 15.77 -45.39 -1.52
N VAL A 164 15.96 -45.15 -0.22
CA VAL A 164 17.30 -44.96 0.38
C VAL A 164 18.03 -46.30 0.51
N ALA A 165 17.32 -47.39 0.84
CA ALA A 165 17.89 -48.73 0.91
C ALA A 165 18.27 -49.29 -0.48
N SER A 166 17.48 -49.01 -1.53
CA SER A 166 17.77 -49.51 -2.88
C SER A 166 19.00 -48.86 -3.53
N LYS A 167 19.38 -47.65 -3.11
CA LYS A 167 20.59 -46.94 -3.56
C LYS A 167 21.88 -47.34 -2.83
N LEU A 168 21.78 -47.97 -1.65
CA LEU A 168 22.95 -48.46 -0.89
C LEU A 168 23.29 -49.93 -1.16
N GLY A 169 22.35 -50.74 -1.65
CA GLY A 169 22.57 -52.17 -1.94
C GLY A 169 23.28 -52.51 -3.27
N LYS A 170 23.57 -51.53 -4.14
CA LYS A 170 24.20 -51.78 -5.46
C LYS A 170 25.67 -51.38 -5.56
N LYS A 171 26.30 -50.93 -4.46
CA LYS A 171 27.68 -50.39 -4.47
C LYS A 171 28.73 -51.32 -3.84
N THR A 172 28.43 -52.61 -3.69
CA THR A 172 29.41 -53.61 -3.20
C THR A 172 29.45 -54.85 -4.07
N ASP A 173 29.44 -54.71 -5.39
CA ASP A 173 29.73 -55.81 -6.32
C ASP A 173 30.30 -55.26 -7.63
N ASN A 174 31.41 -54.50 -7.56
CA ASN A 174 32.16 -54.20 -8.77
C ASN A 174 33.64 -53.93 -8.47
N TRP A 175 34.34 -54.94 -7.94
CA TRP A 175 35.81 -54.99 -7.90
C TRP A 175 36.30 -56.44 -8.07
N ARG A 176 35.82 -57.12 -9.11
CA ARG A 176 36.45 -58.33 -9.65
C ARG A 176 36.67 -58.14 -11.14
N GLY A 177 37.93 -57.93 -11.54
CA GLY A 177 38.32 -57.98 -12.94
C GLY A 177 39.43 -57.00 -13.33
N GLY A 178 40.65 -57.20 -12.82
CA GLY A 178 41.86 -56.73 -13.49
C GLY A 178 42.58 -57.95 -14.11
N PRO A 179 42.90 -57.97 -15.42
CA PRO A 179 43.56 -59.12 -16.04
C PRO A 179 45.05 -59.21 -15.65
N ARG A 180 45.55 -60.45 -15.76
CA ARG A 180 46.93 -60.89 -15.46
C ARG A 180 47.98 -60.27 -16.36
#